data_AF-A0A845I313-F1
#
_entry.id   AF-A0A845I313-F1
#
_cell.length_a   1.000
_cell.length_b   1.000
_cell.length_c   1.000
_cell.angle_alpha   90.00
_cell.angle_beta   90.00
_cell.angle_gamma   90.00
#
_symmetry.space_group_name_H-M   'P 1'
#
loop_
_entity.id
_entity.type
_entity.pdbx_description
1 polymer ?
#
loop_
_entity_poly.entity_id
_entity_poly.type
_entity_poly.pdbx_seq_one_letter_code
_entity_poly.pdbx_strand_id
1 'polypeptide(L)'
;MPVLPQPYPDEVIGSVIGRAAYHGGLPMKRLVQSLFGDTRSCVSFLMASKLPEIGRFTGMDPEEVLVRHTMYPYAVAYIPKKEQGKLRSKILLPGERECIGSLTKNVSHGVSHRRFCPLCLAEDLAELGESYWRRSHQLPGVLTCSRHQEPLIGTAIRLRDNVHLRTIALPQDAKRTVLSIPVNAEIAQTLQTISLNALNSLVPPRNDWATVYRTMAAEKGYARNGGDISTRHMSQDLAQFFGPTLLKDAGCTVAMSSLQPWPSLMVRESIPQNFATPKHIFFHAFCTISGSQTRDFSYARPGKKTLDFPKADAKGLRQLEHLLSSEAAQDKRFTVKELLQAIGLWQPFRHNRQQFPLLSERIERFKASNQSERQTGLRPYWRERLRSRKSSKSTEGATS
;
A
#
# COMPACT_ATOMS: atom_id res chain seq x y z
N MET A 1 -35.03 -17.11 27.06
CA MET A 1 -35.04 -15.96 26.12
C MET A 1 -33.76 -16.01 25.28
N PRO A 2 -33.82 -15.71 23.98
CA PRO A 2 -32.61 -15.54 23.18
C PRO A 2 -31.77 -14.41 23.81
N VAL A 3 -30.46 -14.65 23.93
CA VAL A 3 -29.53 -13.70 24.55
C VAL A 3 -29.26 -12.51 23.61
N LEU A 4 -29.53 -12.65 22.31
CA LEU A 4 -29.45 -11.58 21.31
C LEU A 4 -30.82 -11.27 20.71
N PRO A 5 -31.15 -10.00 20.44
CA PRO A 5 -32.34 -9.64 19.69
C PRO A 5 -32.19 -10.08 18.22
N GLN A 6 -33.32 -10.21 17.53
CA GLN A 6 -33.30 -10.45 16.08
C GLN A 6 -32.66 -9.24 15.37
N PRO A 7 -31.68 -9.45 14.48
CA PRO A 7 -31.07 -8.37 13.72
C PRO A 7 -32.07 -7.66 12.80
N TYR A 8 -32.03 -6.33 12.76
CA TYR A 8 -32.83 -5.54 11.82
C TYR A 8 -32.23 -5.51 10.41
N PRO A 9 -33.00 -5.15 9.37
CA PRO A 9 -32.48 -4.98 8.02
C PRO A 9 -31.29 -4.02 7.95
N ASP A 10 -30.21 -4.46 7.31
CA ASP A 10 -28.94 -3.72 7.21
C ASP A 10 -28.24 -3.39 8.56
N GLU A 11 -28.66 -4.00 9.67
CA GLU A 11 -28.01 -3.81 10.97
C GLU A 11 -26.63 -4.49 11.00
N VAL A 12 -25.62 -3.78 11.49
CA VAL A 12 -24.29 -4.37 11.70
C VAL A 12 -24.24 -5.19 13.00
N ILE A 13 -23.52 -6.31 13.02
CA ILE A 13 -23.54 -7.27 14.12
C ILE A 13 -23.13 -6.67 15.47
N GLY A 14 -22.21 -5.70 15.47
CA GLY A 14 -21.85 -4.96 16.67
C GLY A 14 -22.99 -4.11 17.24
N SER A 15 -23.94 -3.68 16.40
CA SER A 15 -25.18 -3.02 16.82
C SER A 15 -26.13 -4.00 17.49
N VAL A 16 -26.31 -5.21 16.93
CA VAL A 16 -27.16 -6.27 17.50
C VAL A 16 -26.68 -6.62 18.92
N ILE A 17 -25.37 -6.83 19.08
CA ILE A 17 -24.74 -7.12 20.38
C ILE A 17 -24.84 -5.90 21.30
N GLY A 18 -24.73 -4.69 20.75
CA GLY A 18 -24.97 -3.44 21.47
C GLY A 18 -26.38 -3.37 22.05
N ARG A 19 -27.41 -3.60 21.25
CA ARG A 19 -28.82 -3.62 21.67
C ARG A 19 -29.08 -4.67 22.73
N ALA A 20 -28.55 -5.89 22.56
CA ALA A 20 -28.66 -6.95 23.57
C ALA A 20 -28.15 -6.50 24.95
N ALA A 21 -27.01 -5.79 24.97
CA ALA A 21 -26.46 -5.28 26.22
C ALA A 21 -27.24 -4.07 26.75
N TYR A 22 -27.77 -3.23 25.87
CA TYR A 22 -28.63 -2.09 26.22
C TYR A 22 -29.93 -2.57 26.88
N HIS A 23 -30.64 -3.53 26.26
CA HIS A 23 -31.88 -4.10 26.80
C HIS A 23 -31.65 -4.91 28.07
N GLY A 24 -30.57 -5.70 28.12
CA GLY A 24 -30.28 -6.56 29.25
C GLY A 24 -29.71 -5.83 30.47
N GLY A 25 -29.31 -4.55 30.34
CA GLY A 25 -28.58 -3.82 31.38
C GLY A 25 -27.25 -4.47 31.79
N LEU A 26 -26.76 -5.43 30.99
CA LEU A 26 -25.59 -6.23 31.33
C LEU A 26 -24.32 -5.50 30.88
N PRO A 27 -23.27 -5.49 31.73
CA PRO A 27 -21.95 -5.10 31.26
C PRO A 27 -21.56 -5.97 30.07
N MET A 28 -21.03 -5.35 29.00
CA MET A 28 -20.67 -6.07 27.78
C MET A 28 -19.77 -7.30 28.03
N LYS A 29 -18.92 -7.26 29.07
CA LYS A 29 -18.07 -8.40 29.47
C LYS A 29 -18.92 -9.63 29.83
N ARG A 30 -20.01 -9.40 30.57
CA ARG A 30 -20.95 -10.44 31.01
C ARG A 30 -21.73 -10.98 29.82
N LEU A 31 -22.21 -10.09 28.93
CA LEU A 31 -22.89 -10.53 27.71
C LEU A 31 -21.96 -11.40 26.86
N VAL A 32 -20.74 -10.94 26.56
CA VAL A 32 -19.73 -11.69 25.79
C VAL A 32 -19.41 -13.03 26.44
N GLN A 33 -19.28 -13.09 27.76
CA GLN A 33 -19.08 -14.34 28.49
C GLN A 33 -20.26 -15.31 28.30
N SER A 34 -21.50 -14.81 28.39
CA SER A 34 -22.71 -15.61 28.20
C SER A 34 -22.86 -16.10 26.75
N LEU A 35 -22.43 -15.29 25.77
CA LEU A 35 -22.49 -15.66 24.35
C LEU A 35 -21.41 -16.68 23.97
N PHE A 36 -20.17 -16.46 24.42
CA PHE A 36 -19.01 -17.12 23.83
C PHE A 36 -18.22 -18.01 24.79
N GLY A 37 -18.64 -18.08 26.06
CA GLY A 37 -17.95 -18.83 27.11
C GLY A 37 -16.59 -18.25 27.53
N ASP A 38 -16.17 -17.11 26.98
CA ASP A 38 -14.84 -16.53 27.19
C ASP A 38 -14.87 -14.99 27.33
N THR A 39 -14.34 -14.48 28.44
CA THR A 39 -14.24 -13.04 28.72
C THR A 39 -13.17 -12.32 27.90
N ARG A 40 -12.25 -13.05 27.27
CA ARG A 40 -11.20 -12.53 26.38
C ARG A 40 -11.68 -12.38 24.94
N SER A 41 -12.91 -12.81 24.62
CA SER A 41 -13.52 -12.56 23.32
C SER A 41 -13.71 -11.05 23.11
N CYS A 42 -13.00 -10.51 22.11
CA CYS A 42 -13.22 -9.16 21.64
C CYS A 42 -14.23 -9.20 20.49
N VAL A 43 -15.33 -8.46 20.62
CA VAL A 43 -16.34 -8.36 19.56
C VAL A 43 -16.00 -7.17 18.68
N SER A 44 -15.69 -7.45 17.41
CA SER A 44 -15.55 -6.41 16.40
C SER A 44 -16.92 -5.78 16.14
N PHE A 45 -16.95 -4.46 15.94
CA PHE A 45 -18.20 -3.78 15.60
C PHE A 45 -18.67 -4.11 14.18
N LEU A 46 -17.74 -4.29 13.24
CA LEU A 46 -18.01 -4.45 11.80
C LEU A 46 -18.02 -5.90 11.33
N MET A 47 -17.36 -6.78 12.08
CA MET A 47 -17.15 -8.18 11.76
C MET A 47 -17.61 -9.05 12.93
N ALA A 48 -17.76 -10.34 12.68
CA ALA A 48 -17.99 -11.32 13.72
C ALA A 48 -16.96 -12.46 13.63
N SER A 49 -16.56 -12.95 14.81
CA SER A 49 -16.02 -14.29 15.01
C SER A 49 -17.10 -15.16 15.65
N LYS A 50 -16.91 -16.48 15.72
CA LYS A 50 -17.84 -17.37 16.45
C LYS A 50 -19.27 -17.24 15.92
N LEU A 51 -19.39 -17.23 14.59
CA LEU A 51 -20.67 -17.09 13.88
C LEU A 51 -21.67 -18.21 14.21
N PRO A 52 -21.27 -19.49 14.41
CA PRO A 52 -22.20 -20.52 14.87
C PRO A 52 -22.89 -20.16 16.17
N GLU A 53 -22.16 -19.61 17.14
CA GLU A 53 -22.71 -19.17 18.41
C GLU A 53 -23.66 -17.98 18.24
N ILE A 54 -23.28 -16.99 17.43
CA ILE A 54 -24.16 -15.84 17.13
C ILE A 54 -25.45 -16.32 16.46
N GLY A 55 -25.35 -17.15 15.42
CA GLY A 55 -26.48 -17.70 14.71
C GLY A 55 -27.43 -18.48 15.62
N ARG A 56 -26.90 -19.24 16.58
CA ARG A 56 -27.71 -19.92 17.61
C ARG A 56 -28.50 -18.95 18.49
N PHE A 57 -27.92 -17.81 18.87
CA PHE A 57 -28.62 -16.84 19.73
C PHE A 57 -29.58 -15.92 18.97
N THR A 58 -29.34 -15.65 17.69
CA THR A 58 -30.23 -14.84 16.85
C THR A 58 -31.27 -15.69 16.11
N GLY A 59 -31.10 -17.01 16.07
CA GLY A 59 -31.93 -17.92 15.25
C GLY A 59 -31.64 -17.83 13.75
N MET A 60 -30.46 -17.32 13.35
CA MET A 60 -30.07 -17.14 11.96
C MET A 60 -29.00 -18.15 11.54
N ASP A 61 -28.96 -18.47 10.25
CA ASP A 61 -27.86 -19.24 9.70
C ASP A 61 -26.53 -18.46 9.81
N PRO A 62 -25.41 -19.09 10.23
CA PRO A 62 -24.11 -18.42 10.37
C PRO A 62 -23.62 -17.72 9.09
N GLU A 63 -23.93 -18.29 7.91
CA GLU A 63 -23.64 -17.67 6.63
C GLU A 63 -24.49 -16.41 6.42
N GLU A 64 -25.76 -16.47 6.78
CA GLU A 64 -26.65 -15.33 6.66
C GLU A 64 -26.17 -14.19 7.56
N VAL A 65 -25.75 -14.49 8.80
CA VAL A 65 -25.12 -13.49 9.68
C VAL A 65 -23.87 -12.88 9.04
N LEU A 66 -23.00 -13.71 8.47
CA LEU A 66 -21.78 -13.25 7.79
C LEU A 66 -22.10 -12.28 6.65
N VAL A 67 -23.06 -12.61 5.79
CA VAL A 67 -23.36 -11.82 4.59
C VAL A 67 -24.26 -10.61 4.89
N ARG A 68 -25.25 -10.75 5.77
CA ARG A 68 -26.28 -9.73 6.01
C ARG A 68 -26.02 -8.84 7.22
N HIS A 69 -25.14 -9.22 8.13
CA HIS A 69 -24.89 -8.46 9.37
C HIS A 69 -23.41 -8.17 9.62
N THR A 70 -22.52 -8.48 8.68
CA THR A 70 -21.13 -8.00 8.74
C THR A 70 -20.76 -7.19 7.50
N MET A 71 -19.59 -6.55 7.50
CA MET A 71 -19.03 -5.92 6.30
C MET A 71 -18.25 -6.91 5.42
N TYR A 72 -18.38 -8.23 5.64
CA TYR A 72 -17.64 -9.25 4.90
C TYR A 72 -17.80 -9.10 3.38
N PRO A 73 -19.01 -8.96 2.82
CA PRO A 73 -19.18 -8.78 1.37
C PRO A 73 -18.38 -7.61 0.81
N TYR A 74 -18.43 -6.46 1.50
CA TYR A 74 -17.67 -5.27 1.11
C TYR A 74 -16.16 -5.51 1.22
N ALA A 75 -15.70 -6.13 2.32
CA ALA A 75 -14.28 -6.36 2.57
C ALA A 75 -13.62 -7.30 1.54
N VAL A 76 -14.41 -8.16 0.90
CA VAL A 76 -13.90 -9.17 -0.06
C VAL A 76 -14.31 -8.91 -1.52
N ALA A 77 -15.10 -7.86 -1.81
CA ALA A 77 -15.68 -7.62 -3.13
C ALA A 77 -14.66 -7.61 -4.29
N TYR A 78 -13.43 -7.17 -4.04
CA TYR A 78 -12.35 -7.10 -5.04
C TYR A 78 -11.27 -8.18 -4.87
N ILE A 79 -11.47 -9.12 -3.93
CA ILE A 79 -10.58 -10.27 -3.72
C ILE A 79 -10.94 -11.38 -4.72
N PRO A 80 -9.97 -12.12 -5.30
CA PRO A 80 -10.23 -13.28 -6.14
C PRO A 80 -11.20 -14.30 -5.51
N LYS A 81 -12.15 -14.83 -6.28
CA LYS A 81 -13.21 -15.76 -5.79
C LYS A 81 -12.65 -16.95 -5.00
N LYS A 82 -11.51 -17.50 -5.43
CA LYS A 82 -10.83 -18.61 -4.74
C LYS A 82 -10.39 -18.21 -3.33
N GLU A 83 -9.85 -17.01 -3.15
CA GLU A 83 -9.44 -16.50 -1.85
C GLU A 83 -10.64 -16.09 -1.00
N GLN A 84 -11.71 -15.55 -1.61
CA GLN A 84 -12.98 -15.32 -0.91
C GLN A 84 -13.51 -16.62 -0.29
N GLY A 85 -13.53 -17.72 -1.05
CA GLY A 85 -13.96 -19.04 -0.55
C GLY A 85 -13.14 -19.52 0.64
N LYS A 86 -11.81 -19.38 0.59
CA LYS A 86 -10.93 -19.73 1.72
C LYS A 86 -11.20 -18.87 2.96
N LEU A 87 -11.34 -17.54 2.78
CA LEU A 87 -11.64 -16.62 3.88
C LEU A 87 -13.00 -16.93 4.50
N ARG A 88 -14.02 -17.16 3.67
CA ARG A 88 -15.36 -17.58 4.09
C ARG A 88 -15.31 -18.83 4.95
N SER A 89 -14.72 -19.91 4.44
CA SER A 89 -14.60 -21.18 5.18
C SER A 89 -13.88 -20.98 6.50
N LYS A 90 -12.78 -20.21 6.52
CA LYS A 90 -12.04 -19.91 7.77
C LYS A 90 -12.89 -19.17 8.80
N ILE A 91 -13.64 -18.14 8.41
CA ILE A 91 -14.43 -17.31 9.34
C ILE A 91 -15.61 -18.09 9.95
N LEU A 92 -16.15 -19.05 9.20
CA LEU A 92 -17.24 -19.92 9.67
C LEU A 92 -16.75 -21.04 10.60
N LEU A 93 -15.45 -21.33 10.63
CA LEU A 93 -14.90 -22.31 11.56
C LEU A 93 -14.97 -21.80 13.00
N PRO A 94 -15.39 -22.64 13.96
CA PRO A 94 -15.41 -22.27 15.38
C PRO A 94 -14.02 -21.86 15.87
N GLY A 95 -13.94 -20.72 16.56
CA GLY A 95 -12.72 -20.27 17.23
C GLY A 95 -11.69 -19.53 16.38
N GLU A 96 -11.84 -19.49 15.05
CA GLU A 96 -10.91 -18.81 14.14
C GLU A 96 -11.07 -17.28 14.20
N ARG A 97 -9.93 -16.54 14.22
CA ARG A 97 -9.91 -15.07 14.37
C ARG A 97 -8.88 -14.37 13.50
N GLU A 98 -7.94 -15.08 12.87
CA GLU A 98 -6.77 -14.48 12.22
C GLU A 98 -7.15 -13.49 11.10
N CYS A 99 -8.20 -13.80 10.34
CA CYS A 99 -8.58 -13.02 9.17
C CYS A 99 -9.41 -11.77 9.49
N ILE A 100 -10.04 -11.72 10.67
CA ILE A 100 -11.03 -10.69 11.03
C ILE A 100 -10.39 -9.31 11.15
N GLY A 101 -9.21 -9.23 11.75
CA GLY A 101 -8.50 -7.96 11.91
C GLY A 101 -8.15 -7.32 10.56
N SER A 102 -7.65 -8.11 9.62
CA SER A 102 -7.29 -7.66 8.27
C SER A 102 -8.51 -7.24 7.45
N LEU A 103 -9.60 -8.02 7.51
CA LEU A 103 -10.86 -7.67 6.84
C LEU A 103 -11.50 -6.41 7.43
N THR A 104 -11.49 -6.28 8.76
CA THR A 104 -11.96 -5.06 9.44
C THR A 104 -11.15 -3.84 8.98
N LYS A 105 -9.82 -3.95 8.89
CA LYS A 105 -8.95 -2.88 8.40
C LYS A 105 -9.22 -2.50 6.95
N ASN A 106 -9.57 -3.46 6.09
CA ASN A 106 -9.93 -3.22 4.69
C ASN A 106 -11.11 -2.24 4.58
N VAL A 107 -12.07 -2.30 5.50
CA VAL A 107 -13.24 -1.41 5.54
C VAL A 107 -13.01 -0.13 6.32
N SER A 108 -12.22 -0.15 7.39
CA SER A 108 -12.21 0.91 8.43
C SER A 108 -10.95 1.77 8.48
N HIS A 109 -10.06 1.66 7.49
CA HIS A 109 -8.79 2.42 7.51
C HIS A 109 -9.00 3.95 7.47
N GLY A 110 -10.10 4.43 6.87
CA GLY A 110 -10.44 5.86 6.79
C GLY A 110 -11.57 6.31 7.72
N VAL A 111 -12.64 5.51 7.82
CA VAL A 111 -13.84 5.90 8.55
C VAL A 111 -13.58 5.81 10.05
N SER A 112 -13.44 6.98 10.67
CA SER A 112 -13.04 7.10 12.06
C SER A 112 -14.19 6.90 13.04
N HIS A 113 -15.38 7.38 12.69
CA HIS A 113 -16.54 7.44 13.58
C HIS A 113 -17.79 6.86 12.94
N ARG A 114 -18.71 6.38 13.79
CA ARG A 114 -19.99 5.86 13.36
C ARG A 114 -20.89 6.96 12.84
N ARG A 115 -21.68 6.64 11.83
CA ARG A 115 -22.58 7.58 11.15
C ARG A 115 -24.01 7.05 11.14
N PHE A 116 -24.98 7.94 11.07
CA PHE A 116 -26.39 7.59 10.94
C PHE A 116 -27.16 8.64 10.12
N CYS A 117 -28.33 8.25 9.63
CA CYS A 117 -29.27 9.16 8.97
C CYS A 117 -30.30 9.66 9.99
N PRO A 118 -30.56 10.98 10.11
CA PRO A 118 -31.55 11.50 11.05
C PRO A 118 -32.97 11.05 10.73
N LEU A 119 -33.30 10.85 9.46
CA LEU A 119 -34.62 10.38 9.04
C LEU A 119 -34.80 8.88 9.34
N CYS A 120 -33.79 8.05 9.07
CA CYS A 120 -33.81 6.66 9.53
C CYS A 120 -34.00 6.55 11.05
N LEU A 121 -33.30 7.40 11.83
CA LEU A 121 -33.44 7.43 13.29
C LEU A 121 -34.88 7.74 13.71
N ALA A 122 -35.51 8.75 13.09
CA ALA A 122 -36.88 9.13 13.40
C ALA A 122 -37.89 8.03 13.05
N GLU A 123 -37.74 7.39 11.88
CA GLU A 123 -38.57 6.24 11.47
C GLU A 123 -38.41 5.06 12.44
N ASP A 124 -37.17 4.68 12.75
CA ASP A 124 -36.89 3.57 13.65
C ASP A 124 -37.50 3.80 15.04
N LEU A 125 -37.39 5.01 15.58
CA LEU A 125 -37.99 5.35 16.88
C LEU A 125 -39.52 5.28 16.86
N ALA A 126 -40.15 5.68 15.75
CA ALA A 126 -41.60 5.64 15.60
C ALA A 126 -42.14 4.21 15.43
N GLU A 127 -41.43 3.36 14.68
CA GLU A 127 -41.89 2.01 14.33
C GLU A 127 -41.43 0.93 15.31
N LEU A 128 -40.19 1.05 15.82
CA LEU A 128 -39.51 0.01 16.60
C LEU A 128 -39.28 0.40 18.06
N GLY A 129 -39.41 1.70 18.39
CA GLY A 129 -39.10 2.25 19.72
C GLY A 129 -37.60 2.39 20.01
N GLU A 130 -36.74 2.01 19.07
CA GLU A 130 -35.28 2.14 19.16
C GLU A 130 -34.66 2.22 17.76
N SER A 131 -33.43 2.74 17.64
CA SER A 131 -32.68 2.72 16.38
C SER A 131 -31.40 1.89 16.48
N TYR A 132 -30.79 1.64 15.33
CA TYR A 132 -29.66 0.73 15.18
C TYR A 132 -28.63 1.24 14.16
N TRP A 133 -27.39 0.77 14.29
CA TRP A 133 -26.33 1.13 13.37
C TRP A 133 -26.41 0.30 12.09
N ARG A 134 -26.72 0.99 10.99
CA ARG A 134 -26.74 0.39 9.64
C ARG A 134 -25.34 0.22 9.08
N ARG A 135 -25.13 -0.85 8.32
CA ARG A 135 -23.86 -1.14 7.62
C ARG A 135 -23.61 -0.15 6.50
N SER A 136 -24.60 0.11 5.67
CA SER A 136 -24.49 1.05 4.54
C SER A 136 -23.93 2.42 4.96
N HIS A 137 -24.32 2.91 6.13
CA HIS A 137 -23.88 4.21 6.67
C HIS A 137 -22.40 4.24 7.10
N GLN A 138 -21.76 3.08 7.32
CA GLN A 138 -20.36 3.02 7.77
C GLN A 138 -19.35 2.78 6.64
N LEU A 139 -19.82 2.71 5.39
CA LEU A 139 -18.96 2.44 4.25
C LEU A 139 -18.08 3.66 3.90
N PRO A 140 -16.78 3.45 3.64
CA PRO A 140 -15.88 4.52 3.17
C PRO A 140 -16.41 5.20 1.90
N GLY A 141 -16.41 6.53 1.90
CA GLY A 141 -16.92 7.34 0.77
C GLY A 141 -18.45 7.46 0.71
N VAL A 142 -19.22 6.76 1.55
CA VAL A 142 -20.66 6.95 1.67
C VAL A 142 -20.95 8.08 2.65
N LEU A 143 -21.51 9.17 2.11
CA LEU A 143 -21.78 10.41 2.82
C LEU A 143 -23.27 10.77 2.89
N THR A 144 -24.10 10.10 2.11
CA THR A 144 -25.55 10.25 2.09
C THR A 144 -26.23 8.92 2.38
N CYS A 145 -27.43 8.96 2.93
CA CYS A 145 -28.28 7.79 3.13
C CYS A 145 -28.83 7.33 1.77
N SER A 146 -28.85 6.02 1.51
CA SER A 146 -29.40 5.49 0.25
C SER A 146 -30.93 5.49 0.21
N ARG A 147 -31.58 5.44 1.37
CA ARG A 147 -33.04 5.50 1.48
C ARG A 147 -33.56 6.94 1.36
N HIS A 148 -32.94 7.84 2.10
CA HIS A 148 -33.44 9.23 2.25
C HIS A 148 -32.71 10.25 1.39
N GLN A 149 -31.57 9.90 0.80
CA GLN A 149 -30.69 10.81 0.05
C GLN A 149 -30.17 12.02 0.85
N GLU A 150 -30.36 12.02 2.17
CA GLU A 150 -29.88 13.03 3.10
C GLU A 150 -28.43 12.78 3.55
N PRO A 151 -27.65 13.83 3.86
CA PRO A 151 -26.32 13.69 4.43
C PRO A 151 -26.33 12.90 5.74
N LEU A 152 -25.37 11.99 5.89
CA LEU A 152 -25.16 11.24 7.12
C LEU A 152 -24.57 12.15 8.20
N ILE A 153 -25.02 11.96 9.43
CA ILE A 153 -24.51 12.64 10.62
C ILE A 153 -23.44 11.76 11.26
N GLY A 154 -22.29 12.37 11.58
CA GLY A 154 -21.21 11.72 12.32
C GLY A 154 -21.51 11.68 13.82
N THR A 155 -20.73 10.90 14.55
CA THR A 155 -20.81 10.85 16.02
C THR A 155 -19.44 10.93 16.66
N ALA A 156 -19.40 11.09 17.98
CA ALA A 156 -18.16 10.95 18.75
C ALA A 156 -17.75 9.48 18.99
N ILE A 157 -18.57 8.51 18.54
CA ILE A 157 -18.32 7.08 18.74
C ILE A 157 -17.42 6.58 17.63
N ARG A 158 -16.25 6.02 17.96
CA ARG A 158 -15.35 5.51 16.93
C ARG A 158 -15.92 4.25 16.27
N LEU A 159 -15.62 4.10 14.98
CA LEU A 159 -16.09 2.95 14.22
C LEU A 159 -15.42 1.64 14.66
N ARG A 160 -14.11 1.72 14.88
CA ARG A 160 -13.25 0.58 15.28
C ARG A 160 -13.17 0.37 16.77
N ASP A 161 -13.81 1.20 17.59
CA ASP A 161 -13.91 0.85 18.99
C ASP A 161 -14.62 -0.50 19.03
N ASN A 162 -13.84 -1.52 19.44
CA ASN A 162 -14.42 -2.80 19.75
C ASN A 162 -15.56 -2.53 20.72
N VAL A 163 -16.48 -3.48 20.85
CA VAL A 163 -17.51 -3.38 21.87
C VAL A 163 -16.85 -3.62 23.25
N HIS A 164 -15.96 -2.72 23.67
CA HIS A 164 -15.25 -2.71 24.93
C HIS A 164 -16.13 -1.95 25.92
N LEU A 165 -16.85 -2.73 26.71
CA LEU A 165 -17.11 -2.59 28.15
C LEU A 165 -17.66 -1.29 28.77
N ARG A 166 -17.63 -0.12 28.12
CA ARG A 166 -17.94 1.16 28.79
C ARG A 166 -18.95 2.06 28.10
N THR A 167 -19.22 1.88 26.81
CA THR A 167 -20.22 2.70 26.10
C THR A 167 -20.93 1.87 25.04
N ILE A 168 -22.09 1.33 25.42
CA ILE A 168 -23.09 0.86 24.48
C ILE A 168 -23.94 2.09 24.17
N ALA A 169 -23.70 2.71 23.03
CA ALA A 169 -24.49 3.83 22.56
C ALA A 169 -25.23 3.41 21.30
N LEU A 170 -26.55 3.46 21.37
CA LEU A 170 -27.42 3.35 20.20
C LEU A 170 -27.42 4.71 19.47
N PRO A 171 -27.87 4.76 18.21
CA PRO A 171 -27.88 6.02 17.46
C PRO A 171 -28.63 7.16 18.17
N GLN A 172 -29.72 6.86 18.89
CA GLN A 172 -30.50 7.84 19.65
C GLN A 172 -29.74 8.49 20.81
N ASP A 173 -28.76 7.79 21.40
CA ASP A 173 -27.97 8.29 22.54
C ASP A 173 -26.68 8.99 22.08
N ALA A 174 -26.38 8.90 20.78
CA ALA A 174 -25.11 9.35 20.26
C ALA A 174 -25.07 10.88 20.13
N LYS A 175 -24.00 11.48 20.67
CA LYS A 175 -23.71 12.89 20.43
C LYS A 175 -23.37 13.12 18.96
N ARG A 176 -24.18 13.96 18.30
CA ARG A 176 -24.03 14.32 16.89
C ARG A 176 -22.75 15.11 16.67
N THR A 177 -22.05 14.81 15.59
CA THR A 177 -20.91 15.58 15.08
C THR A 177 -21.16 15.91 13.61
N VAL A 178 -20.81 17.13 13.21
CA VAL A 178 -20.97 17.57 11.82
C VAL A 178 -19.86 16.94 10.97
N LEU A 179 -20.25 16.24 9.91
CA LEU A 179 -19.32 15.79 8.88
C LEU A 179 -19.17 16.90 7.84
N SER A 180 -18.10 17.68 7.92
CA SER A 180 -17.80 18.71 6.93
C SER A 180 -16.91 18.15 5.83
N ILE A 181 -17.49 17.35 4.93
CA ILE A 181 -16.79 16.79 3.76
C ILE A 181 -17.41 17.39 2.50
N PRO A 182 -16.75 18.36 1.85
CA PRO A 182 -17.27 18.95 0.62
C PRO A 182 -17.22 17.91 -0.49
N VAL A 183 -18.37 17.59 -1.05
CA VAL A 183 -18.51 16.66 -2.16
C VAL A 183 -19.70 17.10 -3.02
N ASN A 184 -19.59 16.98 -4.34
CA ASN A 184 -20.74 17.21 -5.21
C ASN A 184 -21.70 16.00 -5.18
N ALA A 185 -22.96 16.22 -5.57
CA ALA A 185 -23.99 15.19 -5.50
C ALA A 185 -23.68 13.97 -6.38
N GLU A 186 -23.14 14.19 -7.59
CA GLU A 186 -22.81 13.13 -8.54
C GLU A 186 -21.71 12.17 -8.01
N ILE A 187 -20.63 12.72 -7.43
CA ILE A 187 -19.57 11.94 -6.78
C ILE A 187 -20.15 11.17 -5.60
N ALA A 188 -20.94 11.82 -4.74
CA ALA A 188 -21.53 11.18 -3.57
C ALA A 188 -22.44 10.01 -3.95
N GLN A 189 -23.32 10.20 -4.94
CA GLN A 189 -24.22 9.16 -5.46
C GLN A 189 -23.44 8.01 -6.13
N THR A 190 -22.42 8.33 -6.93
CA THR A 190 -21.59 7.31 -7.59
C THR A 190 -20.84 6.45 -6.57
N LEU A 191 -20.20 7.08 -5.58
CA LEU A 191 -19.51 6.36 -4.50
C LEU A 191 -20.49 5.52 -3.66
N GLN A 192 -21.69 6.05 -3.37
CA GLN A 192 -22.74 5.31 -2.68
C GLN A 192 -23.14 4.05 -3.46
N THR A 193 -23.50 4.19 -4.74
CA THR A 193 -23.95 3.08 -5.59
C THR A 193 -22.90 1.97 -5.68
N ILE A 194 -21.65 2.30 -5.99
CA ILE A 194 -20.58 1.29 -6.12
C ILE A 194 -20.31 0.63 -4.75
N SER A 195 -20.33 1.40 -3.66
CA SER A 195 -20.13 0.87 -2.30
C SER A 195 -21.23 -0.10 -1.88
N LEU A 196 -22.49 0.22 -2.19
CA LEU A 196 -23.63 -0.66 -1.89
C LEU A 196 -23.60 -1.92 -2.74
N ASN A 197 -23.18 -1.82 -4.02
CA ASN A 197 -22.98 -3.00 -4.84
C ASN A 197 -21.92 -3.94 -4.24
N ALA A 198 -20.83 -3.40 -3.68
CA ALA A 198 -19.83 -4.18 -2.96
C ALA A 198 -20.40 -4.80 -1.67
N LEU A 199 -21.19 -4.05 -0.89
CA LEU A 199 -21.81 -4.56 0.34
C LEU A 199 -22.88 -5.64 0.08
N ASN A 200 -23.57 -5.58 -1.06
CA ASN A 200 -24.65 -6.49 -1.43
C ASN A 200 -24.19 -7.65 -2.32
N SER A 201 -22.88 -7.90 -2.42
CA SER A 201 -22.30 -8.98 -3.25
C SER A 201 -22.66 -8.89 -4.74
N LEU A 202 -22.88 -7.67 -5.26
CA LEU A 202 -23.22 -7.42 -6.66
C LEU A 202 -21.98 -7.15 -7.55
N VAL A 203 -20.78 -7.12 -6.96
CA VAL A 203 -19.52 -6.99 -7.72
C VAL A 203 -19.16 -8.35 -8.34
N PRO A 204 -19.05 -8.45 -9.68
CA PRO A 204 -18.71 -9.71 -10.32
C PRO A 204 -17.31 -10.19 -9.91
N PRO A 205 -17.16 -11.49 -9.55
CA PRO A 205 -15.87 -12.04 -9.17
C PRO A 205 -14.91 -11.98 -10.35
N ARG A 206 -13.71 -11.43 -10.12
CA ARG A 206 -12.68 -11.33 -11.16
C ARG A 206 -11.26 -11.32 -10.61
N ASN A 207 -10.31 -11.61 -11.49
CA ASN A 207 -8.88 -11.68 -11.17
C ASN A 207 -8.03 -10.68 -11.97
N ASP A 208 -8.66 -9.96 -12.90
CA ASP A 208 -8.05 -9.09 -13.92
C ASP A 208 -8.33 -7.60 -13.67
N TRP A 209 -8.54 -7.20 -12.40
CA TRP A 209 -8.81 -5.81 -12.03
C TRP A 209 -7.79 -4.83 -12.61
N ALA A 210 -6.51 -5.21 -12.70
CA ALA A 210 -5.47 -4.36 -13.28
C ALA A 210 -5.74 -4.02 -14.75
N THR A 211 -6.13 -5.03 -15.55
CA THR A 211 -6.46 -4.88 -16.96
C THR A 211 -7.71 -4.04 -17.14
N VAL A 212 -8.74 -4.27 -16.31
CA VAL A 212 -9.96 -3.46 -16.28
C VAL A 212 -9.62 -1.98 -16.02
N TYR A 213 -8.84 -1.70 -14.98
CA TYR A 213 -8.45 -0.32 -14.65
C TYR A 213 -7.58 0.33 -15.71
N ARG A 214 -6.71 -0.45 -16.36
CA ARG A 214 -5.91 0.02 -17.51
C ARG A 214 -6.82 0.42 -18.67
N THR A 215 -7.81 -0.39 -19.03
CA THR A 215 -8.78 -0.07 -20.08
C THR A 215 -9.57 1.20 -19.74
N MET A 216 -10.13 1.27 -18.53
CA MET A 216 -10.86 2.45 -18.05
C MET A 216 -10.00 3.73 -18.07
N ALA A 217 -8.73 3.64 -17.68
CA ALA A 217 -7.80 4.77 -17.72
C ALA A 217 -7.45 5.16 -19.17
N ALA A 218 -7.29 4.20 -20.07
CA ALA A 218 -7.04 4.45 -21.48
C ALA A 218 -8.22 5.17 -22.14
N GLU A 219 -9.46 4.75 -21.87
CA GLU A 219 -10.70 5.38 -22.36
C GLU A 219 -10.86 6.82 -21.86
N LYS A 220 -10.32 7.14 -20.67
CA LYS A 220 -10.26 8.51 -20.14
C LYS A 220 -9.10 9.33 -20.70
N GLY A 221 -8.36 8.82 -21.69
CA GLY A 221 -7.30 9.56 -22.38
C GLY A 221 -5.94 9.51 -21.70
N TYR A 222 -5.73 8.65 -20.69
CA TYR A 222 -4.42 8.51 -20.04
C TYR A 222 -3.45 7.58 -20.79
N ALA A 223 -3.85 7.03 -21.94
CA ALA A 223 -2.97 6.19 -22.75
C ALA A 223 -1.78 6.97 -23.31
N ARG A 224 -0.62 6.31 -23.36
CA ARG A 224 0.62 6.82 -23.97
C ARG A 224 0.91 6.11 -25.29
N ASN A 225 1.74 6.73 -26.12
CA ASN A 225 2.32 6.10 -27.29
C ASN A 225 3.07 4.82 -26.86
N GLY A 226 2.59 3.66 -27.29
CA GLY A 226 3.10 2.34 -26.88
C GLY A 226 2.20 1.56 -25.90
N GLY A 227 1.00 2.04 -25.58
CA GLY A 227 -0.01 1.27 -24.83
C GLY A 227 0.14 1.29 -23.30
N ASP A 228 1.09 2.06 -22.77
CA ASP A 228 1.22 2.28 -21.32
C ASP A 228 0.33 3.42 -20.82
N ILE A 229 0.12 3.51 -19.51
CA ILE A 229 -0.73 4.53 -18.90
C ILE A 229 0.13 5.65 -18.29
N SER A 230 -0.31 6.90 -18.45
CA SER A 230 0.25 8.10 -17.83
C SER A 230 -0.06 8.14 -16.33
N THR A 231 0.47 7.17 -15.59
CA THR A 231 0.12 6.86 -14.20
C THR A 231 0.26 8.04 -13.24
N ARG A 232 1.28 8.89 -13.42
CA ARG A 232 1.51 10.07 -12.59
C ARG A 232 0.42 11.12 -12.76
N HIS A 233 0.07 11.46 -13.99
CA HIS A 233 -0.97 12.45 -14.29
C HIS A 233 -2.34 11.93 -13.83
N MET A 234 -2.67 10.68 -14.15
CA MET A 234 -3.89 10.02 -13.66
C MET A 234 -4.00 10.06 -12.13
N SER A 235 -2.89 9.81 -11.41
CA SER A 235 -2.90 9.86 -9.94
C SER A 235 -3.09 11.29 -9.42
N GLN A 236 -2.53 12.30 -10.10
CA GLN A 236 -2.72 13.72 -9.76
C GLN A 236 -4.17 14.15 -10.00
N ASP A 237 -4.70 13.85 -11.18
CA ASP A 237 -6.06 14.22 -11.57
C ASP A 237 -7.08 13.51 -10.65
N LEU A 238 -6.86 12.24 -10.28
CA LEU A 238 -7.68 11.54 -9.27
C LEU A 238 -7.62 12.22 -7.91
N ALA A 239 -6.41 12.59 -7.45
CA ALA A 239 -6.23 13.26 -6.17
C ALA A 239 -6.92 14.64 -6.12
N GLN A 240 -6.83 15.39 -7.22
CA GLN A 240 -7.48 16.69 -7.37
C GLN A 240 -9.00 16.54 -7.47
N PHE A 241 -9.48 15.55 -8.22
CA PHE A 241 -10.90 15.33 -8.46
C PHE A 241 -11.70 15.07 -7.17
N PHE A 242 -11.20 14.21 -6.29
CA PHE A 242 -11.86 13.93 -5.01
C PHE A 242 -11.46 14.90 -3.89
N GLY A 243 -10.30 15.54 -4.01
CA GLY A 243 -9.75 16.40 -2.98
C GLY A 243 -9.23 15.65 -1.74
N PRO A 244 -8.39 16.32 -0.92
CA PRO A 244 -7.70 15.68 0.19
C PRO A 244 -8.64 15.27 1.34
N THR A 245 -9.71 16.02 1.59
CA THR A 245 -10.62 15.77 2.72
C THR A 245 -11.39 14.46 2.54
N LEU A 246 -12.00 14.25 1.38
CA LEU A 246 -12.76 13.03 1.06
C LEU A 246 -11.83 11.80 1.01
N LEU A 247 -10.67 11.93 0.35
CA LEU A 247 -9.71 10.83 0.26
C LEU A 247 -9.15 10.45 1.63
N LYS A 248 -8.90 11.41 2.52
CA LYS A 248 -8.45 11.13 3.88
C LYS A 248 -9.53 10.42 4.69
N ASP A 249 -10.78 10.89 4.62
CA ASP A 249 -11.93 10.28 5.31
C ASP A 249 -12.22 8.85 4.84
N ALA A 250 -12.00 8.56 3.55
CA ALA A 250 -12.15 7.19 3.03
C ALA A 250 -10.89 6.31 3.24
N GLY A 251 -9.78 6.87 3.73
CA GLY A 251 -8.52 6.12 3.91
C GLY A 251 -7.78 5.87 2.60
N CYS A 252 -8.07 6.68 1.58
CA CYS A 252 -7.58 6.61 0.21
C CYS A 252 -6.59 7.73 -0.14
N THR A 253 -5.94 8.37 0.84
CA THR A 253 -4.96 9.44 0.60
C THR A 253 -3.92 9.06 -0.45
N VAL A 254 -3.76 9.92 -1.46
CA VAL A 254 -2.78 9.73 -2.54
C VAL A 254 -1.48 10.44 -2.16
N ALA A 255 -0.46 9.67 -1.78
CA ALA A 255 0.86 10.21 -1.44
C ALA A 255 1.66 10.55 -2.72
N MET A 256 1.51 11.78 -3.22
CA MET A 256 2.18 12.23 -4.45
C MET A 256 3.71 12.31 -4.38
N SER A 257 4.28 12.33 -3.16
CA SER A 257 5.73 12.22 -2.94
C SER A 257 6.26 10.79 -3.17
N SER A 258 5.38 9.79 -3.15
CA SER A 258 5.74 8.41 -3.48
C SER A 258 6.02 8.27 -4.97
N LEU A 259 7.08 7.54 -5.31
CA LEU A 259 7.34 7.13 -6.70
C LEU A 259 6.23 6.24 -7.28
N GLN A 260 5.42 5.62 -6.40
CA GLN A 260 4.38 4.68 -6.76
C GLN A 260 3.15 4.87 -5.87
N PRO A 261 2.33 5.91 -6.10
CA PRO A 261 1.07 6.08 -5.38
C PRO A 261 0.10 4.94 -5.75
N TRP A 262 -0.86 4.64 -4.88
CA TRP A 262 -1.76 3.50 -5.08
C TRP A 262 -2.50 3.51 -6.43
N PRO A 263 -2.99 4.63 -7.01
CA PRO A 263 -3.66 4.58 -8.32
C PRO A 263 -2.71 4.14 -9.43
N SER A 264 -1.44 4.53 -9.35
CA SER A 264 -0.42 4.13 -10.32
C SER A 264 -0.13 2.63 -10.29
N LEU A 265 -0.28 2.00 -9.13
CA LEU A 265 -0.09 0.56 -8.95
C LEU A 265 -1.30 -0.25 -9.43
N MET A 266 -2.50 0.34 -9.40
CA MET A 266 -3.74 -0.34 -9.78
C MET A 266 -3.85 -0.63 -11.28
N VAL A 267 -3.08 0.04 -12.13
CA VAL A 267 -3.04 -0.18 -13.60
C VAL A 267 -1.83 -1.00 -14.05
N ARG A 268 -1.07 -1.57 -13.11
CA ARG A 268 0.10 -2.41 -13.39
C ARG A 268 -0.29 -3.89 -13.26
N GLU A 269 -0.23 -4.60 -14.37
CA GLU A 269 -0.59 -6.02 -14.44
C GLU A 269 0.41 -6.93 -13.72
N SER A 270 1.66 -6.49 -13.58
CA SER A 270 2.72 -7.27 -12.92
C SER A 270 2.62 -7.29 -11.38
N ILE A 271 1.64 -6.60 -10.79
CA ILE A 271 1.50 -6.45 -9.33
C ILE A 271 0.18 -7.07 -8.88
N PRO A 272 0.20 -8.00 -7.89
CA PRO A 272 -1.02 -8.52 -7.30
C PRO A 272 -1.90 -7.37 -6.75
N GLN A 273 -3.16 -7.33 -7.20
CA GLN A 273 -4.10 -6.26 -6.87
C GLN A 273 -4.72 -6.46 -5.47
N ASN A 274 -3.88 -6.47 -4.44
CA ASN A 274 -4.30 -6.58 -3.04
C ASN A 274 -4.57 -5.19 -2.43
N PHE A 275 -5.44 -4.41 -3.07
CA PHE A 275 -5.83 -3.09 -2.56
C PHE A 275 -7.09 -3.21 -1.69
N ALA A 276 -7.24 -2.27 -0.76
CA ALA A 276 -8.46 -2.18 0.04
C ALA A 276 -9.64 -1.80 -0.88
N THR A 277 -10.82 -2.35 -0.62
CA THR A 277 -12.08 -2.10 -1.35
C THR A 277 -12.33 -0.61 -1.61
N PRO A 278 -12.11 0.32 -0.66
CA PRO A 278 -12.29 1.75 -0.93
C PRO A 278 -11.43 2.27 -2.09
N LYS A 279 -10.20 1.78 -2.28
CA LYS A 279 -9.34 2.22 -3.39
C LYS A 279 -9.89 1.79 -4.74
N HIS A 280 -10.42 0.57 -4.82
CA HIS A 280 -11.10 0.07 -6.01
C HIS A 280 -12.35 0.89 -6.35
N ILE A 281 -13.14 1.23 -5.34
CA ILE A 281 -14.35 2.05 -5.49
C ILE A 281 -14.00 3.46 -5.98
N PHE A 282 -13.01 4.11 -5.35
CA PHE A 282 -12.58 5.46 -5.74
C PHE A 282 -11.97 5.48 -7.14
N PHE A 283 -11.16 4.49 -7.50
CA PHE A 283 -10.63 4.38 -8.86
C PHE A 283 -11.73 4.19 -9.89
N HIS A 284 -12.66 3.26 -9.62
CA HIS A 284 -13.78 3.00 -10.50
C HIS A 284 -14.66 4.25 -10.66
N ALA A 285 -15.04 4.89 -9.55
CA ALA A 285 -15.82 6.13 -9.56
C ALA A 285 -15.11 7.20 -10.39
N PHE A 286 -13.82 7.46 -10.15
CA PHE A 286 -13.04 8.42 -10.94
C PHE A 286 -13.14 8.13 -12.44
N CYS A 287 -12.90 6.89 -12.84
CA CYS A 287 -13.00 6.49 -14.24
C CYS A 287 -14.43 6.44 -14.77
N THR A 288 -15.47 6.47 -13.94
CA THR A 288 -16.85 6.58 -14.42
C THR A 288 -17.17 8.04 -14.74
N ILE A 289 -16.98 8.94 -13.78
CA ILE A 289 -17.52 10.32 -13.85
C ILE A 289 -16.51 11.40 -14.23
N SER A 290 -15.20 11.13 -14.22
CA SER A 290 -14.22 12.15 -14.66
C SER A 290 -14.34 12.42 -16.16
N GLY A 291 -14.08 13.66 -16.57
CA GLY A 291 -13.96 14.01 -17.99
C GLY A 291 -12.73 13.36 -18.64
N SER A 292 -12.83 13.06 -19.94
CA SER A 292 -11.69 12.56 -20.71
C SER A 292 -10.59 13.62 -20.84
N GLN A 293 -9.34 13.19 -20.71
CA GLN A 293 -8.16 14.04 -20.87
C GLN A 293 -7.73 14.09 -22.34
N THR A 294 -7.34 15.27 -22.80
CA THR A 294 -6.82 15.52 -24.16
C THR A 294 -5.32 15.83 -24.18
N ARG A 295 -4.65 15.74 -23.02
CA ARG A 295 -3.22 16.05 -22.88
C ARG A 295 -2.40 15.04 -23.69
N ASP A 296 -1.47 15.53 -24.52
CA ASP A 296 -0.46 14.66 -25.12
C ASP A 296 0.53 14.20 -24.05
N PHE A 297 0.60 12.89 -23.83
CA PHE A 297 1.51 12.26 -22.88
C PHE A 297 2.74 11.66 -23.57
N SER A 298 3.10 12.17 -24.75
CA SER A 298 4.31 11.78 -25.47
C SER A 298 5.55 11.88 -24.55
N TYR A 299 6.17 10.72 -24.31
CA TYR A 299 7.36 10.62 -23.49
C TYR A 299 8.59 10.61 -24.40
N ALA A 300 9.31 11.72 -24.47
CA ALA A 300 10.66 11.73 -25.02
C ALA A 300 11.57 10.96 -24.06
N ARG A 301 12.06 9.77 -24.47
CA ARG A 301 13.04 9.02 -23.68
C ARG A 301 14.23 9.95 -23.37
N PRO A 302 14.61 10.13 -22.09
CA PRO A 302 15.86 10.79 -21.76
C PRO A 302 16.98 10.07 -22.51
N GLY A 303 17.76 10.81 -23.30
CA GLY A 303 18.90 10.26 -24.02
C GLY A 303 19.87 9.55 -23.06
N LYS A 304 20.77 8.71 -23.62
CA LYS A 304 21.86 8.12 -22.82
C LYS A 304 22.55 9.24 -22.03
N LYS A 305 22.63 9.11 -20.70
CA LYS A 305 23.39 10.05 -19.85
C LYS A 305 24.82 10.13 -20.41
N THR A 306 25.17 11.26 -21.00
CA THR A 306 26.53 11.53 -21.44
C THR A 306 27.38 11.79 -20.21
N LEU A 307 28.56 11.18 -20.15
CA LEU A 307 29.51 11.43 -19.07
C LEU A 307 30.05 12.86 -19.23
N ASP A 308 29.92 13.69 -18.20
CA ASP A 308 30.56 15.00 -18.14
C ASP A 308 32.08 14.79 -18.00
N PHE A 309 32.78 14.77 -19.13
CA PHE A 309 34.19 14.41 -19.20
C PHE A 309 35.09 15.33 -18.35
N PRO A 310 34.96 16.67 -18.38
CA PRO A 310 35.77 17.54 -17.53
C PRO A 310 35.60 17.24 -16.03
N LYS A 311 34.37 17.00 -15.56
CA LYS A 311 34.13 16.65 -14.15
C LYS A 311 34.64 15.26 -13.81
N ALA A 312 34.49 14.30 -14.72
CA ALA A 312 34.99 12.94 -14.54
C ALA A 312 36.52 12.91 -14.48
N ASP A 313 37.20 13.72 -15.30
CA ASP A 313 38.67 13.84 -15.33
C ASP A 313 39.22 14.43 -14.02
N ALA A 314 38.67 15.56 -13.57
CA ALA A 314 39.08 16.19 -12.32
C ALA A 314 38.80 15.31 -11.09
N LYS A 315 37.65 14.62 -11.06
CA LYS A 315 37.32 13.67 -9.98
C LYS A 315 38.23 12.45 -10.01
N GLY A 316 38.46 11.89 -11.19
CA GLY A 316 39.33 10.73 -11.37
C GLY A 316 40.77 11.02 -10.95
N LEU A 317 41.30 12.20 -11.27
CA LEU A 317 42.63 12.61 -10.82
C LEU A 317 42.75 12.58 -9.29
N ARG A 318 41.80 13.19 -8.56
CA ARG A 318 41.79 13.19 -7.09
C ARG A 318 41.76 11.77 -6.51
N GLN A 319 40.93 10.90 -7.09
CA GLN A 319 40.83 9.51 -6.65
C GLN A 319 42.12 8.72 -6.94
N LEU A 320 42.76 8.98 -8.08
CA LEU A 320 44.01 8.37 -8.46
C LEU A 320 45.16 8.80 -7.54
N GLU A 321 45.25 10.08 -7.22
CA GLU A 321 46.26 10.60 -6.28
C GLU A 321 46.09 10.03 -4.88
N HIS A 322 44.85 9.97 -4.38
CA HIS A 322 44.55 9.35 -3.11
C HIS A 322 45.00 7.88 -3.10
N LEU A 323 44.63 7.09 -4.12
CA LEU A 323 44.98 5.68 -4.23
C LEU A 323 46.50 5.46 -4.27
N LEU A 324 47.22 6.27 -5.05
CA LEU A 324 48.68 6.17 -5.14
C LEU A 324 49.38 6.57 -3.83
N SER A 325 48.80 7.51 -3.09
CA SER A 325 49.33 7.95 -1.79
C SER A 325 49.09 6.92 -0.67
N SER A 326 47.90 6.31 -0.61
CA SER A 326 47.56 5.31 0.41
C SER A 326 48.36 4.01 0.24
N GLU A 327 48.64 3.63 -1.00
CA GLU A 327 49.37 2.40 -1.32
C GLU A 327 50.89 2.60 -1.39
N ALA A 328 51.38 3.85 -1.29
CA ALA A 328 52.81 4.16 -1.29
C ALA A 328 53.56 3.53 -0.11
N ALA A 329 52.90 3.36 1.04
CA ALA A 329 53.48 2.76 2.24
C ALA A 329 53.66 1.23 2.14
N GLN A 330 53.02 0.57 1.17
CA GLN A 330 52.98 -0.90 1.07
C GLN A 330 53.88 -1.46 -0.07
N ASP A 331 54.72 -0.62 -0.69
CA ASP A 331 55.58 -0.92 -1.86
C ASP A 331 54.88 -1.69 -3.01
N LYS A 332 53.55 -1.50 -3.11
CA LYS A 332 52.71 -2.19 -4.08
C LYS A 332 52.79 -1.48 -5.42
N ARG A 333 52.96 -2.27 -6.48
CA ARG A 333 53.02 -1.78 -7.87
C ARG A 333 51.71 -2.05 -8.58
N PHE A 334 51.33 -1.15 -9.48
CA PHE A 334 50.09 -1.27 -10.25
C PHE A 334 50.35 -1.17 -11.75
N THR A 335 49.49 -1.82 -12.54
CA THR A 335 49.34 -1.51 -13.96
C THR A 335 48.41 -0.30 -14.14
N VAL A 336 48.56 0.41 -15.26
CA VAL A 336 47.66 1.52 -15.63
C VAL A 336 46.19 1.06 -15.71
N LYS A 337 45.96 -0.18 -16.14
CA LYS A 337 44.62 -0.76 -16.23
C LYS A 337 44.00 -0.95 -14.85
N GLU A 338 44.73 -1.49 -13.88
CA GLU A 338 44.24 -1.72 -12.52
C GLU A 338 43.90 -0.40 -11.81
N LEU A 339 44.76 0.62 -11.95
CA LEU A 339 44.49 1.96 -11.39
C LEU A 339 43.20 2.56 -11.95
N LEU A 340 43.04 2.51 -13.27
CA LEU A 340 41.86 3.04 -13.93
C LEU A 340 40.59 2.22 -13.65
N GLN A 341 40.72 0.91 -13.39
CA GLN A 341 39.61 0.07 -12.95
C GLN A 341 39.22 0.38 -11.50
N ALA A 342 40.19 0.59 -10.61
CA ALA A 342 39.96 0.92 -9.20
C ALA A 342 39.20 2.25 -9.02
N ILE A 343 39.45 3.24 -9.88
CA ILE A 343 38.70 4.51 -9.88
C ILE A 343 37.44 4.48 -10.77
N GLY A 344 37.11 3.33 -11.38
CA GLY A 344 35.90 3.14 -12.18
C GLY A 344 35.89 3.85 -13.55
N LEU A 345 37.05 4.29 -14.05
CA LEU A 345 37.17 5.09 -15.29
C LEU A 345 37.86 4.35 -16.45
N TRP A 346 38.18 3.05 -16.31
CA TRP A 346 38.85 2.28 -17.36
C TRP A 346 38.14 2.33 -18.73
N GLN A 347 36.85 2.02 -18.79
CA GLN A 347 36.11 1.99 -20.06
C GLN A 347 35.96 3.40 -20.67
N PRO A 348 35.52 4.44 -19.93
CA PRO A 348 35.47 5.81 -20.45
C PRO A 348 36.83 6.32 -20.94
N PHE A 349 37.90 6.11 -20.16
CA PHE A 349 39.24 6.59 -20.48
C PHE A 349 39.83 5.87 -21.70
N ARG A 350 39.61 4.55 -21.83
CA ARG A 350 40.10 3.75 -22.98
C ARG A 350 39.52 4.24 -24.30
N HIS A 351 38.23 4.55 -24.34
CA HIS A 351 37.54 4.93 -25.58
C HIS A 351 37.62 6.43 -25.87
N ASN A 352 37.83 7.28 -24.86
CA ASN A 352 37.78 8.73 -24.99
C ASN A 352 38.99 9.43 -24.36
N ARG A 353 40.19 8.88 -24.55
CA ARG A 353 41.42 9.36 -23.87
C ARG A 353 41.68 10.87 -24.03
N GLN A 354 41.37 11.43 -25.21
CA GLN A 354 41.53 12.87 -25.49
C GLN A 354 40.65 13.76 -24.60
N GLN A 355 39.56 13.22 -24.06
CA GLN A 355 38.64 13.92 -23.16
C GLN A 355 39.08 13.86 -21.69
N PHE A 356 40.25 13.26 -21.40
CA PHE A 356 40.83 13.13 -20.06
C PHE A 356 42.28 13.67 -20.03
N PRO A 357 42.52 14.97 -20.26
CA PRO A 357 43.86 15.55 -20.27
C PRO A 357 44.59 15.40 -18.93
N LEU A 358 43.91 15.62 -17.80
CA LEU A 358 44.52 15.60 -16.46
C LEU A 358 44.94 14.18 -16.07
N LEU A 359 44.04 13.21 -16.21
CA LEU A 359 44.37 11.81 -15.97
C LEU A 359 45.43 11.30 -16.95
N SER A 360 45.40 11.71 -18.22
CA SER A 360 46.40 11.30 -19.20
C SER A 360 47.80 11.74 -18.79
N GLU A 361 47.96 13.01 -18.40
CA GLU A 361 49.24 13.53 -17.92
C GLU A 361 49.70 12.80 -16.64
N ARG A 362 48.80 12.63 -15.67
CA ARG A 362 49.14 11.95 -14.42
C ARG A 362 49.53 10.49 -14.61
N ILE A 363 48.91 9.80 -15.57
CA ILE A 363 49.23 8.40 -15.92
C ILE A 363 50.59 8.31 -16.61
N GLU A 364 50.95 9.25 -17.48
CA GLU A 364 52.30 9.28 -18.06
C GLU A 364 53.36 9.49 -16.96
N ARG A 365 53.12 10.40 -16.00
CA ARG A 365 53.97 10.56 -14.81
C ARG A 365 54.03 9.28 -13.97
N PHE A 366 52.89 8.59 -13.80
CA PHE A 366 52.84 7.31 -13.08
C PHE A 366 53.68 6.23 -13.75
N LYS A 367 53.64 6.10 -15.09
CA LYS A 367 54.44 5.09 -15.81
C LYS A 367 55.94 5.24 -15.60
N ALA A 368 56.43 6.46 -15.39
CA ALA A 368 57.82 6.75 -15.07
C ALA A 368 58.18 6.48 -13.58
N SER A 369 57.18 6.32 -12.71
CA SER A 369 57.39 6.13 -11.28
C SER A 369 57.72 4.68 -10.90
N ASN A 370 58.40 4.50 -9.76
CA ASN A 370 58.76 3.19 -9.21
C ASN A 370 57.55 2.33 -8.78
N GLN A 371 56.36 2.95 -8.69
CA GLN A 371 55.09 2.29 -8.41
C GLN A 371 54.44 1.68 -9.66
N SER A 372 54.96 1.96 -10.86
CA SER A 372 54.51 1.30 -12.08
C SER A 372 55.16 -0.07 -12.25
N GLU A 373 54.34 -1.10 -12.49
CA GLU A 373 54.87 -2.44 -12.83
C GLU A 373 55.67 -2.47 -14.14
N ARG A 374 55.46 -1.49 -15.03
CA ARG A 374 56.01 -1.46 -16.39
C ARG A 374 57.21 -0.52 -16.55
N GLN A 375 58.01 -0.29 -15.51
CA GLN A 375 59.30 0.35 -15.71
C GLN A 375 60.12 -0.46 -16.73
N THR A 376 60.52 0.18 -17.83
CA THR A 376 61.44 -0.36 -18.82
C THR A 376 62.77 -0.67 -18.11
N GLY A 377 62.99 -1.94 -17.78
CA GLY A 377 64.23 -2.42 -17.15
C GLY A 377 64.07 -3.37 -15.94
N LEU A 378 62.89 -3.50 -15.33
CA LEU A 378 62.71 -4.31 -14.10
C LEU A 378 61.41 -5.16 -14.13
N ARG A 379 61.23 -5.97 -15.17
CA ARG A 379 60.13 -6.97 -15.23
C ARG A 379 60.27 -8.03 -14.11
N PRO A 380 59.17 -8.59 -13.57
CA PRO A 380 59.19 -9.65 -12.55
C PRO A 380 60.10 -10.85 -12.91
N TYR A 381 60.13 -11.22 -14.19
CA TYR A 381 61.03 -12.23 -14.76
C TYR A 381 62.52 -12.00 -14.43
N TRP A 382 62.99 -10.74 -14.41
CA TRP A 382 64.37 -10.41 -14.06
C TRP A 382 64.64 -10.47 -12.55
N ARG A 383 63.61 -10.32 -11.69
CA ARG A 383 63.75 -10.44 -10.23
C ARG A 383 63.93 -11.88 -9.77
N GLU A 384 63.19 -12.83 -10.34
CA GLU A 384 63.40 -14.26 -10.07
C GLU A 384 64.80 -14.73 -10.47
N ARG A 385 65.28 -14.25 -11.62
CA ARG A 385 66.61 -14.60 -12.14
C ARG A 385 67.78 -13.96 -11.38
N LEU A 386 67.58 -12.79 -10.79
CA LEU A 386 68.59 -12.14 -9.92
C LEU A 386 68.60 -12.72 -8.49
N ARG A 387 67.43 -13.13 -7.97
CA ARG A 387 67.34 -13.87 -6.69
C ARG A 387 67.99 -15.25 -6.78
N SER A 388 67.79 -15.97 -7.90
CA SER A 388 68.45 -17.27 -8.10
C SER A 388 69.99 -17.16 -8.23
N ARG A 389 70.50 -16.11 -8.87
CA ARG A 389 71.96 -15.83 -8.97
C ARG A 389 72.62 -15.40 -7.66
N LYS A 390 71.89 -14.78 -6.73
CA LYS A 390 72.41 -14.47 -5.38
C LYS A 390 72.42 -15.71 -4.48
N SER A 391 71.38 -16.55 -4.59
CA SER A 391 71.32 -17.84 -3.89
C SER A 391 72.46 -18.78 -4.30
N SER A 392 72.78 -18.85 -5.60
CA SER A 392 73.86 -19.72 -6.11
C SER A 392 75.27 -19.25 -5.74
N LYS A 393 75.47 -17.97 -5.39
CA LYS A 393 76.78 -17.44 -4.95
C LYS A 393 77.01 -17.56 -3.44
N SER A 394 75.98 -17.79 -2.64
CA SER A 394 76.11 -18.05 -1.20
C SER A 394 76.36 -19.52 -0.85
N THR A 395 76.20 -20.45 -1.81
CA THR A 395 76.41 -21.90 -1.60
C THR A 395 77.74 -22.45 -2.15
N GLU A 396 78.57 -21.63 -2.81
CA GLU A 396 79.90 -22.04 -3.32
C GLU A 396 81.09 -21.48 -2.49
N GLY A 397 80.83 -20.97 -1.28
CA GLY A 397 81.85 -20.31 -0.45
C GLY A 397 81.91 -20.74 1.02
N ALA A 398 81.47 -21.96 1.37
CA ALA A 398 81.61 -22.50 2.72
C ALA A 398 81.45 -24.03 2.76
N THR A 399 82.46 -24.76 2.27
CA THR A 399 82.94 -26.00 2.89
C THR A 399 84.32 -26.29 2.31
N SER A 400 85.32 -26.00 3.15
CA SER A 400 86.67 -26.56 3.13
C SER A 400 86.66 -28.07 3.34
#